data_AF-A0A5Q4FPU8-F1
#
_entry.id   AF-A0A5Q4FPU8-F1
#
_cell.length_a   1.000
_cell.length_b   1.000
_cell.length_c   1.000
_cell.angle_alpha   90.00
_cell.angle_beta   90.00
_cell.angle_gamma   90.00
#
_symmetry.space_group_name_H-M   'P 1'
#
loop_
_entity.id
_entity.type
_entity.pdbx_description
1 polymer ?
#
loop_
_entity_poly.entity_id
_entity_poly.type
_entity_poly.pdbx_seq_one_letter_code
_entity_poly.pdbx_strand_id
1 'polypeptide(L)'
;MPEEITLDLDARRRVSLGSLFDDDVTHLVARRHEDGSVVLEPATVVTKLEQRFHTDPDATAAARRAANSTTATKLDVAARRAGRKRVG
;
A
#
# COMPACT_ATOMS: atom_id res chain seq x y z
N MET A 1 -5.74 24.35 0.88
CA MET A 1 -4.54 24.53 1.72
C MET A 1 -4.50 23.30 2.63
N PRO A 2 -3.38 22.56 2.73
CA PRO A 2 -3.29 21.46 3.69
C PRO A 2 -3.47 22.01 5.11
N GLU A 3 -4.16 21.25 5.94
CA GLU A 3 -4.33 21.57 7.37
C GLU A 3 -3.15 20.99 8.15
N GLU A 4 -2.45 21.82 8.91
CA GLU A 4 -1.35 21.39 9.77
C GLU A 4 -1.87 21.16 11.19
N ILE A 5 -1.75 19.93 11.68
CA ILE A 5 -2.17 19.54 13.02
C ILE A 5 -0.95 19.01 13.76
N THR A 6 -0.64 19.60 14.92
CA THR A 6 0.42 19.12 15.80
C THR A 6 -0.13 18.01 16.69
N LEU A 7 0.62 16.93 16.83
CA LEU A 7 0.27 15.78 17.65
C LEU A 7 1.41 15.45 18.61
N ASP A 8 1.05 15.11 19.84
CA ASP A 8 2.02 14.71 20.86
C ASP A 8 2.10 13.18 20.99
N LEU A 9 3.31 12.70 21.27
CA LEU A 9 3.54 11.30 21.59
C LEU A 9 3.30 11.05 23.09
N ASP A 10 2.58 9.97 23.39
CA ASP A 10 2.45 9.50 24.77
C ASP A 10 3.76 8.84 25.27
N ALA A 11 3.79 8.48 26.56
CA ALA A 11 4.94 7.81 27.18
C ALA A 11 5.34 6.47 26.52
N ARG A 12 4.46 5.88 25.69
CA ARG A 12 4.69 4.65 24.94
C ARG A 12 4.96 4.90 23.46
N ARG A 13 5.20 6.16 23.07
CA ARG A 13 5.44 6.61 21.69
C ARG A 13 4.26 6.33 20.75
N ARG A 14 3.04 6.39 21.27
CA ARG A 14 1.80 6.33 20.48
C ARG A 14 1.29 7.74 20.25
N VAL A 15 0.55 7.92 19.17
CA VAL A 15 -0.13 9.18 18.85
C VAL A 15 -1.61 8.91 18.68
N SER A 16 -2.45 9.80 19.22
CA SER A 16 -3.87 9.80 18.90
C SER A 16 -4.06 10.51 17.56
N LEU A 17 -4.60 9.81 16.56
CA LEU A 17 -4.86 10.39 15.25
C LEU A 17 -6.21 11.13 15.20
N GLY A 18 -7.01 11.10 16.27
CA GLY A 18 -8.26 11.84 16.38
C GLY A 18 -9.15 11.70 15.14
N SER A 19 -9.61 12.84 14.62
CA SER A 19 -10.43 12.97 13.41
C SER A 19 -9.61 13.24 12.13
N LEU A 20 -8.33 12.87 12.11
CA LEU A 20 -7.50 13.02 10.89
C LEU A 20 -7.94 12.09 9.75
N PHE A 21 -8.70 11.04 10.08
CA PHE A 21 -9.26 10.09 9.15
C PHE A 21 -10.75 9.93 9.42
N ASP A 22 -11.48 9.50 8.38
CA ASP A 22 -12.87 9.09 8.50
C ASP A 22 -13.00 7.85 9.41
N ASP A 23 -14.17 7.69 10.05
CA ASP A 23 -14.45 6.65 11.05
C ASP A 23 -14.33 5.21 10.51
N ASP A 24 -14.37 5.02 9.19
CA ASP A 24 -14.25 3.73 8.51
C ASP A 24 -12.79 3.31 8.27
N VAL A 25 -11.83 4.22 8.44
CA VAL A 25 -10.39 3.93 8.32
C VAL A 25 -9.88 3.24 9.58
N THR A 26 -9.86 1.91 9.54
CA THR A 26 -9.44 1.06 10.68
C THR A 26 -7.98 0.63 10.62
N HIS A 27 -7.32 0.80 9.47
CA HIS A 27 -5.94 0.36 9.25
C HIS A 27 -5.15 1.38 8.44
N LEU A 28 -3.92 1.65 8.87
CA LEU A 28 -3.00 2.56 8.22
C LEU A 28 -1.68 1.86 7.91
N VAL A 29 -1.06 2.21 6.78
CA VAL A 29 0.32 1.88 6.47
C VAL A 29 1.18 3.08 6.83
N ALA A 30 2.21 2.84 7.65
CA ALA A 30 3.22 3.83 7.97
C ALA A 30 4.46 3.62 7.11
N ARG A 31 4.90 4.67 6.39
CA ARG A 31 6.18 4.69 5.68
C ARG A 31 7.09 5.75 6.26
N ARG A 32 8.30 5.36 6.63
CA ARG A 32 9.34 6.28 7.10
C ARG A 32 10.24 6.67 5.92
N HIS A 33 10.50 7.95 5.77
CA HIS A 33 11.38 8.51 4.75
C HIS A 33 12.77 8.85 5.34
N GLU A 34 13.73 9.12 4.45
CA GLU A 34 15.13 9.41 4.82
C GLU A 34 15.28 10.73 5.60
N ASP A 35 14.40 11.69 5.34
CA ASP A 35 14.32 12.98 6.06
C ASP A 35 13.74 12.83 7.49
N GLY A 36 13.37 11.61 7.89
CA GLY A 36 12.81 11.31 9.19
C GLY A 36 11.29 11.48 9.27
N SER A 37 10.64 11.96 8.21
CA SER A 37 9.19 12.04 8.15
C SER A 37 8.52 10.66 8.12
N VAL A 38 7.29 10.61 8.62
CA VAL A 38 6.44 9.41 8.57
C VAL A 38 5.14 9.79 7.88
N VAL A 39 4.85 9.10 6.78
CA VAL A 39 3.60 9.24 6.05
C VAL A 39 2.68 8.08 6.47
N LEU A 40 1.45 8.42 6.85
CA LEU A 40 0.38 7.47 7.17
C LEU A 40 -0.65 7.50 6.04
N GLU A 41 -0.94 6.34 5.47
CA GLU A 41 -1.94 6.19 4.40
C GLU A 41 -2.97 5.11 4.80
N PRO A 42 -4.26 5.26 4.47
CA PRO A 42 -5.23 4.18 4.60
C PRO A 42 -4.72 2.91 3.94
N ALA A 43 -4.67 1.83 4.71
CA ALA A 43 -4.34 0.54 4.17
C ALA A 43 -5.50 0.09 3.26
N THR A 44 -5.29 0.08 1.95
CA THR A 44 -6.21 -0.56 1.02
C THR A 44 -6.10 -2.08 1.20
N VAL A 45 -6.77 -2.62 2.21
CA VAL A 45 -6.77 -4.07 2.45
C VAL A 45 -7.85 -4.69 1.56
N VAL A 46 -7.45 -5.35 0.47
CA VAL A 46 -8.40 -6.18 -0.28
C VAL A 46 -8.46 -7.53 0.44
N THR A 47 -9.38 -7.64 1.40
CA THR A 47 -9.72 -8.85 2.19
C THR A 47 -8.71 -9.29 3.29
N LYS A 48 -9.22 -9.97 4.33
CA LYS A 48 -8.43 -10.57 5.44
C LYS A 48 -7.30 -11.50 4.98
N LEU A 49 -7.40 -12.05 3.77
CA LEU A 49 -6.39 -12.94 3.19
C LEU A 49 -5.13 -12.15 2.81
N GLU A 50 -5.27 -10.95 2.25
CA GLU A 50 -4.15 -10.08 1.90
C GLU A 50 -3.48 -9.48 3.14
N GLN A 51 -4.24 -9.22 4.22
CA GLN A 51 -3.66 -8.84 5.51
C GLN A 51 -2.64 -9.90 6.01
N ARG A 52 -2.97 -11.19 5.88
CA ARG A 52 -2.04 -12.28 6.22
C ARG A 52 -0.84 -12.34 5.27
N PHE A 53 -1.07 -12.07 3.99
CA PHE A 53 -0.01 -12.00 2.98
C PHE A 53 1.00 -10.88 3.29
N HIS A 54 0.54 -9.72 3.76
CA HIS A 54 1.42 -8.60 4.13
C HIS A 54 2.18 -8.79 5.44
N THR A 55 1.68 -9.62 6.36
CA THR A 55 2.42 -10.01 7.57
C THR A 55 3.51 -11.06 7.32
N ASP A 56 3.55 -11.66 6.12
CA ASP A 56 4.56 -12.63 5.72
C ASP A 56 5.67 -11.93 4.89
N PRO A 57 6.89 -11.77 5.45
CA PRO A 57 8.00 -11.11 4.77
C PRO A 57 8.47 -11.85 3.50
N ASP A 58 8.33 -13.17 3.47
CA ASP A 58 8.79 -13.99 2.35
C ASP A 58 7.80 -13.93 1.18
N ALA A 59 6.50 -13.94 1.49
CA ALA A 59 5.43 -13.84 0.50
C ALA A 59 5.43 -12.47 -0.19
N THR A 60 5.60 -11.39 0.56
CA THR A 60 5.72 -10.02 0.02
C THR A 60 6.97 -9.86 -0.84
N ALA A 61 8.12 -10.41 -0.41
CA ALA A 61 9.35 -10.39 -1.20
C ALA A 61 9.25 -11.19 -2.50
N ALA A 62 8.50 -12.30 -2.51
CA ALA A 62 8.25 -13.10 -3.71
C ALA A 62 7.34 -12.38 -4.72
N ALA A 63 6.25 -11.75 -4.28
CA ALA A 63 5.38 -10.97 -5.16
C ALA A 63 6.10 -9.76 -5.76
N ARG A 64 6.92 -9.06 -4.98
CA ARG A 64 7.72 -7.93 -5.48
C ARG A 64 8.70 -8.37 -6.56
N ARG A 65 9.34 -9.54 -6.40
CA ARG A 65 10.20 -10.14 -7.42
C ARG A 65 9.43 -10.54 -8.67
N ALA A 66 8.23 -11.09 -8.53
CA ALA A 66 7.38 -11.47 -9.66
C ALA A 66 6.90 -10.25 -10.46
N ALA A 67 6.44 -9.19 -9.79
CA ALA A 67 6.01 -7.94 -10.43
C ALA A 67 7.15 -7.23 -11.19
N ASN A 68 8.37 -7.32 -10.67
CA ASN A 68 9.56 -6.75 -11.31
C ASN A 68 10.18 -7.66 -12.38
N SER A 69 9.65 -8.86 -12.58
CA SER A 69 10.17 -9.79 -13.59
C SER A 69 9.66 -9.42 -14.99
N THR A 70 10.57 -9.39 -15.97
CA THR A 70 10.31 -9.04 -17.37
C THR A 70 9.27 -9.95 -18.04
N THR A 71 8.98 -11.12 -17.46
CA THR A 71 7.96 -12.06 -17.91
C THR A 71 6.55 -11.51 -17.75
N ALA A 72 6.27 -10.75 -16.67
CA ALA A 72 4.97 -10.11 -16.45
C ALA A 72 4.67 -9.06 -17.53
N THR A 73 5.67 -8.27 -17.91
CA THR A 73 5.56 -7.26 -18.98
C THR A 73 5.27 -7.88 -20.34
N LYS A 74 5.85 -9.04 -20.66
CA LYS A 74 5.62 -9.74 -21.93
C LYS A 74 4.21 -10.35 -22.02
N LEU A 75 3.69 -10.87 -20.91
CA LEU A 75 2.34 -11.43 -20.85
C LEU A 75 1.27 -10.33 -21.09
N ASP A 76 1.46 -9.15 -20.50
CA ASP A 76 0.58 -8.00 -20.64
C ASP A 76 0.53 -7.47 -22.08
N VAL A 77 1.68 -7.42 -22.76
CA VAL A 77 1.76 -6.99 -24.17
C VAL A 77 1.09 -8.00 -25.10
N ALA A 78 1.28 -9.30 -24.84
CA ALA A 78 0.65 -10.36 -25.63
C ALA A 78 -0.89 -10.35 -25.47
N ALA A 79 -1.39 -10.19 -24.25
CA ALA A 79 -2.82 -10.11 -23.94
C ALA A 79 -3.47 -8.87 -24.61
N ARG A 80 -2.83 -7.70 -24.53
CA ARG A 80 -3.31 -6.47 -25.19
C ARG A 80 -3.36 -6.60 -26.71
N ARG A 81 -2.38 -7.28 -27.31
CA ARG A 81 -2.34 -7.52 -28.77
C ARG A 81 -3.43 -8.49 -29.23
N ALA A 82 -3.75 -9.50 -28.43
CA ALA A 82 -4.84 -10.44 -28.72
C ALA A 82 -6.23 -9.78 -28.59
N GLY A 83 -6.43 -8.91 -27.60
CA GLY A 83 -7.67 -8.14 -27.43
C GLY A 83 -7.95 -7.21 -28.62
N ARG A 84 -6.92 -6.50 -29.11
CA ARG A 84 -7.07 -5.58 -30.26
C ARG A 84 -7.45 -6.28 -31.57
N LYS A 85 -7.09 -7.57 -31.73
CA LYS A 85 -7.41 -8.36 -32.92
C LYS A 85 -8.86 -8.88 -32.95
N ARG A 86 -9.58 -8.81 -31.83
CA ARG A 86 -10.98 -9.26 -31.70
C ARG A 86 -12.01 -8.15 -31.90
N VAL A 87 -11.57 -6.90 -31.98
CA VAL A 87 -12.42 -5.70 -32.08
C VAL A 87 -12.34 -5.06 -33.48
N GLY A 88 -11.62 -5.69 -34.42
CA GLY A 88 -11.49 -5.28 -35.82
C GLY A 88 -12.17 -6.27 -36.75
#